data_AF-A0A2V8HRF5-F1
#
_entry.id   AF-A0A2V8HRF5-F1
#
_cell.length_a   1.000
_cell.length_b   1.000
_cell.length_c   1.000
_cell.angle_alpha   90.00
_cell.angle_beta   90.00
_cell.angle_gamma   90.00
#
_symmetry.space_group_name_H-M   'P 1'
#
loop_
_entity.id
_entity.type
_entity.pdbx_description
1 polymer ?
#
loop_
_entity_poly.entity_id
_entity_poly.type
_entity_poly.pdbx_seq_one_letter_code
_entity_poly.pdbx_strand_id
1 'polypeptide(L)'
;MPRSSATARRSPAARRRNSGRRSRRKQEDAMESIRKTARLAGWVYLGVVISGLFVLMYVPSRLFVSDNAAATVGNIVAHQTLFRTYILIGVIAELLFITVVLLLYRLFKEVNQLLAGAMVLLVLIIAPLAFLSSMNQVATLAFARGDALLAVFDKPQRDALAALLLTIDDQGTLIAEIFWGLWLLPLGLLVFRSGFLPRFLGVWLIINGLAYLVISMTGLLLPQHVHTMFLIAQPALMGELAFTLWLLIVGARPSEATIDFASSRVS
;
A
#
# COMPACT_ATOMS: atom_id res chain seq x y z
N MET A 1 29.46 45.83 52.79
CA MET A 1 30.37 44.87 52.15
C MET A 1 29.54 43.80 51.44
N PRO A 2 29.70 43.58 50.12
CA PRO A 2 28.82 42.69 49.35
C PRO A 2 29.27 41.22 49.43
N ARG A 3 28.30 40.30 49.50
CA ARG A 3 28.49 38.84 49.46
C ARG A 3 28.88 38.40 48.05
N SER A 4 30.06 37.78 47.91
CA SER A 4 30.52 37.16 46.66
C SER A 4 29.79 35.83 46.44
N SER A 5 28.93 35.79 45.42
CA SER A 5 28.24 34.59 44.94
C SER A 5 29.17 33.78 44.03
N ALA A 6 29.79 32.75 44.60
CA ALA A 6 30.60 31.79 43.87
C ALA A 6 29.71 30.97 42.89
N THR A 7 29.70 31.38 41.62
CA THR A 7 29.14 30.59 40.53
C THR A 7 30.02 29.37 40.29
N ALA A 8 29.60 28.20 40.78
CA ALA A 8 30.24 26.92 40.53
C ALA A 8 30.24 26.62 39.01
N ARG A 9 31.32 27.03 38.34
CA ARG A 9 31.54 26.83 36.91
C ARG A 9 31.71 25.34 36.66
N ARG A 10 30.67 24.67 36.15
CA ARG A 10 30.71 23.23 35.83
C ARG A 10 31.94 22.93 34.96
N SER A 11 32.76 21.97 35.41
CA SER A 11 33.98 21.55 34.71
C SER A 11 33.68 21.20 33.22
N PRO A 12 34.55 21.59 32.27
CA PRO A 12 34.39 21.29 30.84
C PRO A 12 34.12 19.81 30.56
N ALA A 13 34.71 18.91 31.35
CA ALA A 13 34.50 17.47 31.29
C ALA A 13 33.05 17.06 31.63
N ALA A 14 32.45 17.67 32.66
CA ALA A 14 31.06 17.42 33.03
C ALA A 14 30.08 17.96 31.96
N ARG A 15 30.44 19.06 31.28
CA ARG A 15 29.64 19.64 30.20
C ARG A 15 29.66 18.77 28.93
N ARG A 16 30.83 18.24 28.54
CA ARG A 16 30.98 17.26 27.44
C ARG A 16 30.26 15.94 27.71
N ARG A 17 30.33 15.44 28.95
CA ARG A 17 29.65 14.21 29.35
C ARG A 17 28.12 14.35 29.31
N ASN A 18 27.60 15.53 29.71
CA ASN A 18 26.16 15.82 29.59
C ASN A 18 25.70 16.03 28.14
N SER A 19 26.51 16.64 27.27
CA SER A 19 26.14 16.78 25.85
C SER A 19 26.08 15.43 25.14
N GLY A 20 27.04 14.54 25.39
CA GLY A 20 27.03 13.17 24.83
C GLY A 20 25.88 12.30 25.33
N ARG A 21 25.48 12.45 26.61
CA ARG A 21 24.32 11.74 27.15
C ARG A 21 23.00 12.26 26.57
N ARG A 22 22.92 13.56 26.26
CA ARG A 22 21.73 14.20 25.68
C ARG A 22 21.59 13.89 24.18
N SER A 23 22.68 13.74 23.45
CA SER A 23 22.65 13.30 22.05
C SER A 23 22.28 11.82 21.91
N ARG A 24 22.81 10.94 22.77
CA ARG A 24 22.41 9.52 22.81
C ARG A 24 20.93 9.33 23.09
N ARG A 25 20.37 10.02 24.10
CA ARG A 25 18.92 9.97 24.38
C ARG A 25 18.08 10.43 23.18
N LYS A 26 18.45 11.52 22.51
CA LYS A 26 17.74 11.97 21.30
C LYS A 26 17.78 10.94 20.17
N GLN A 27 18.89 10.22 20.01
CA GLN A 27 19.02 9.15 19.02
C GLN A 27 18.17 7.92 19.39
N GLU A 28 18.14 7.55 20.68
CA GLU A 28 17.28 6.48 21.21
C GLU A 28 15.79 6.80 21.01
N ASP A 29 15.35 8.01 21.39
CA ASP A 29 13.96 8.47 21.24
C ASP A 29 13.52 8.51 19.75
N ALA A 30 14.42 8.98 18.87
CA ALA A 30 14.16 9.02 17.43
C ALA A 30 14.04 7.61 16.84
N MET A 31 14.91 6.67 17.26
CA MET A 31 14.88 5.29 16.83
C MET A 31 13.61 4.56 17.30
N GLU A 32 13.18 4.81 18.54
CA GLU A 32 11.93 4.27 19.07
C GLU A 32 10.71 4.78 18.28
N SER A 33 10.69 6.07 17.95
CA SER A 33 9.66 6.69 17.12
C SER A 33 9.60 6.08 15.71
N ILE A 34 10.75 5.86 15.07
CA ILE A 34 10.85 5.18 13.76
C ILE A 34 10.31 3.76 13.85
N ARG A 35 10.69 3.00 14.89
CA ARG A 35 10.22 1.61 15.07
C ARG A 35 8.71 1.54 15.30
N LYS A 36 8.13 2.44 16.11
CA LYS A 36 6.68 2.52 16.32
C LYS A 36 5.94 2.85 15.02
N THR A 37 6.45 3.82 14.25
CA THR A 37 5.89 4.20 12.95
C THR A 37 5.94 3.03 11.97
N ALA A 38 7.06 2.32 11.88
CA ALA A 38 7.24 1.15 11.00
C ALA A 38 6.27 0.02 11.36
N ARG A 39 6.07 -0.28 12.65
CA ARG A 39 5.13 -1.32 13.09
C ARG A 39 3.67 -0.92 12.86
N LEU A 40 3.33 0.35 13.08
CA LEU A 40 2.00 0.87 12.74
C LEU A 40 1.75 0.76 11.24
N ALA A 41 2.72 1.15 10.40
CA ALA A 41 2.64 0.99 8.95
C ALA A 41 2.42 -0.49 8.57
N GLY A 42 3.16 -1.41 9.19
CA GLY A 42 2.98 -2.86 8.98
C GLY A 42 1.58 -3.36 9.34
N TRP A 43 0.98 -2.91 10.45
CA TRP A 43 -0.38 -3.28 10.84
C TRP A 43 -1.44 -2.76 9.88
N VAL A 44 -1.36 -1.48 9.50
CA VAL A 44 -2.32 -0.87 8.58
C VAL A 44 -2.18 -1.52 7.20
N TYR A 45 -0.96 -1.79 6.75
CA TYR A 45 -0.69 -2.42 5.46
C TYR A 45 -1.15 -3.88 5.44
N LEU A 46 -1.04 -4.62 6.55
CA LEU A 46 -1.66 -5.94 6.65
C LEU A 46 -3.18 -5.88 6.47
N GLY A 47 -3.84 -4.84 6.99
CA GLY A 47 -5.25 -4.58 6.74
C GLY A 47 -5.57 -4.41 5.26
N VAL A 48 -4.74 -3.66 4.52
CA VAL A 48 -4.85 -3.51 3.06
C VAL A 48 -4.71 -4.86 2.37
N VAL A 49 -3.69 -5.66 2.72
CA VAL A 49 -3.46 -6.98 2.11
C VAL A 49 -4.65 -7.91 2.34
N ILE A 50 -5.17 -8.00 3.56
CA ILE A 50 -6.33 -8.86 3.88
C ILE A 50 -7.57 -8.38 3.12
N SER A 51 -7.79 -7.07 3.06
CA SER A 51 -8.92 -6.48 2.32
C SER A 51 -8.77 -6.73 0.81
N GLY A 52 -7.56 -6.62 0.28
CA GLY A 52 -7.22 -6.94 -1.11
C GLY A 52 -7.49 -8.40 -1.46
N LEU A 53 -7.09 -9.36 -0.61
CA LEU A 53 -7.43 -10.78 -0.82
C LEU A 53 -8.94 -11.02 -0.84
N PHE A 54 -9.69 -10.32 0.01
CA PHE A 54 -11.15 -10.43 0.02
C PHE A 54 -11.78 -9.88 -1.27
N VAL A 55 -11.35 -8.69 -1.71
CA VAL A 55 -11.90 -7.97 -2.86
C VAL A 55 -11.43 -8.56 -4.20
N LEU A 56 -10.16 -8.94 -4.33
CA LEU A 56 -9.59 -9.39 -5.61
C LEU A 56 -9.67 -10.90 -5.83
N MET A 57 -9.79 -11.71 -4.77
CA MET A 57 -9.83 -13.16 -4.89
C MET A 57 -11.15 -13.75 -4.41
N TYR A 58 -11.51 -13.51 -3.14
CA TYR A 58 -12.65 -14.21 -2.53
C TYR A 58 -13.98 -13.84 -3.20
N VAL A 59 -14.32 -12.55 -3.27
CA VAL A 59 -15.62 -12.13 -3.83
C VAL A 59 -15.74 -12.47 -5.32
N PRO A 60 -14.74 -12.18 -6.19
CA PRO A 60 -14.79 -12.55 -7.60
C PRO A 60 -15.00 -14.05 -7.81
N SER A 61 -14.32 -14.91 -7.04
CA SER A 61 -14.47 -16.37 -7.14
C SER A 61 -15.87 -16.89 -6.77
N ARG A 62 -16.69 -16.08 -6.08
CA ARG A 62 -18.04 -16.44 -5.64
C ARG A 62 -19.12 -15.82 -6.52
N LEU A 63 -18.88 -14.63 -7.06
CA LEU A 63 -19.91 -13.85 -7.74
C LEU A 63 -19.74 -13.83 -9.25
N PHE A 64 -18.51 -13.83 -9.76
CA PHE A 64 -18.24 -13.54 -11.16
C PHE A 64 -18.04 -14.84 -11.94
N VAL A 65 -18.82 -14.98 -13.02
CA VAL A 65 -18.76 -16.11 -13.94
C VAL A 65 -18.20 -15.61 -15.26
N SER A 66 -17.02 -16.10 -15.62
CA SER A 66 -16.37 -15.78 -16.90
C SER A 66 -17.32 -16.05 -18.06
N ASP A 67 -17.41 -15.10 -19.00
CA ASP A 67 -18.23 -15.15 -20.21
C ASP A 67 -19.74 -15.35 -19.99
N ASN A 68 -20.24 -15.17 -18.76
CA ASN A 68 -21.66 -15.28 -18.45
C ASN A 68 -22.15 -14.13 -17.56
N ALA A 69 -22.46 -13.02 -18.22
CA ALA A 69 -23.00 -11.81 -17.62
C ALA A 69 -24.31 -12.07 -16.85
N ALA A 70 -25.23 -12.84 -17.42
CA ALA A 70 -26.53 -13.12 -16.80
C ALA A 70 -26.37 -13.93 -15.50
N ALA A 71 -25.47 -14.93 -15.49
CA ALA A 71 -25.15 -15.68 -14.27
C ALA A 71 -24.48 -14.79 -13.22
N THR A 72 -23.54 -13.93 -13.63
CA THR A 72 -22.87 -12.97 -12.73
C THR A 72 -23.88 -12.03 -12.06
N VAL A 73 -24.77 -11.40 -12.83
CA VAL A 73 -25.82 -10.52 -12.30
C VAL A 73 -26.78 -11.31 -11.40
N GLY A 74 -27.16 -12.53 -11.80
CA GLY A 74 -27.95 -13.44 -10.97
C GLY A 74 -27.31 -13.72 -9.60
N ASN A 75 -26.01 -14.00 -9.58
CA ASN A 75 -25.25 -14.22 -8.35
C ASN A 75 -25.22 -12.98 -7.46
N ILE A 76 -25.05 -11.78 -8.04
CA ILE A 76 -25.07 -10.50 -7.31
C ILE A 76 -26.44 -10.27 -6.65
N VAL A 77 -27.54 -10.51 -7.39
CA VAL A 77 -28.90 -10.37 -6.85
C VAL A 77 -29.18 -11.40 -5.75
N ALA A 78 -28.66 -12.63 -5.89
CA ALA A 78 -28.79 -13.67 -4.88
C ALA A 78 -27.95 -13.39 -3.61
N HIS A 79 -26.79 -12.72 -3.75
CA HIS A 79 -25.83 -12.48 -2.68
C HIS A 79 -25.56 -10.98 -2.45
N GLN A 80 -26.61 -10.17 -2.35
CA GLN A 80 -26.49 -8.71 -2.24
C GLN A 80 -25.65 -8.25 -1.06
N THR A 81 -25.76 -8.91 0.10
CA THR A 81 -24.95 -8.57 1.28
C THR A 81 -23.46 -8.75 1.00
N LEU A 82 -23.08 -9.83 0.30
CA LEU A 82 -21.69 -10.08 -0.07
C LEU A 82 -21.17 -8.99 -1.02
N PHE A 83 -21.97 -8.59 -2.01
CA PHE A 83 -21.59 -7.53 -2.94
C PHE A 83 -21.55 -6.13 -2.28
N ARG A 84 -22.41 -5.86 -1.29
CA ARG A 84 -22.33 -4.62 -0.50
C ARG A 84 -21.10 -4.60 0.40
N THR A 85 -20.77 -5.72 1.03
CA THR A 85 -19.54 -5.86 1.82
C THR A 85 -18.30 -5.73 0.95
N TYR A 86 -18.31 -6.27 -0.26
CA TYR A 86 -17.27 -6.08 -1.28
C TYR A 86 -16.98 -4.60 -1.54
N ILE A 87 -18.01 -3.80 -1.84
CA ILE A 87 -17.88 -2.35 -2.05
C ILE A 87 -17.32 -1.66 -0.81
N LEU A 88 -17.89 -1.95 0.37
CA LEU A 88 -17.48 -1.32 1.63
C LEU A 88 -16.01 -1.62 1.97
N ILE A 89 -15.59 -2.88 1.83
CA ILE A 89 -14.22 -3.30 2.09
C ILE A 89 -13.27 -2.69 1.06
N GLY A 90 -13.67 -2.55 -0.21
CA GLY A 90 -12.90 -1.82 -1.22
C GLY A 90 -12.61 -0.37 -0.82
N VAL A 91 -13.64 0.36 -0.39
CA VAL A 91 -13.49 1.75 0.11
C VAL A 91 -12.59 1.81 1.35
N ILE A 92 -12.78 0.90 2.32
CA ILE A 92 -11.94 0.84 3.52
C ILE A 92 -10.48 0.53 3.14
N ALA A 93 -10.25 -0.41 2.22
CA ALA A 93 -8.92 -0.76 1.75
C ALA A 93 -8.18 0.44 1.18
N GLU A 94 -8.85 1.27 0.37
CA GLU A 94 -8.26 2.49 -0.20
C GLU A 94 -7.89 3.51 0.88
N LEU A 95 -8.77 3.74 1.87
CA LEU A 95 -8.47 4.64 2.99
C LEU A 95 -7.29 4.15 3.84
N LEU A 96 -7.22 2.83 4.06
CA LEU A 96 -6.08 2.21 4.72
C LEU A 96 -4.81 2.39 3.88
N PHE A 97 -4.89 2.26 2.56
CA PHE A 97 -3.74 2.37 1.67
C PHE A 97 -3.18 3.80 1.61
N ILE A 98 -4.04 4.82 1.58
CA ILE A 98 -3.64 6.22 1.77
C ILE A 98 -2.94 6.40 3.12
N THR A 99 -3.46 5.78 4.18
CA THR A 99 -2.84 5.84 5.51
C THR A 99 -1.45 5.19 5.51
N VAL A 100 -1.30 4.04 4.85
CA VAL A 100 -0.01 3.34 4.68
C VAL A 100 0.99 4.25 4.00
N VAL A 101 0.66 4.84 2.84
CA VAL A 101 1.65 5.62 2.09
C VAL A 101 2.11 6.86 2.85
N LEU A 102 1.23 7.48 3.66
CA LEU A 102 1.60 8.60 4.54
C LEU A 102 2.53 8.17 5.69
N LEU A 103 2.30 6.99 6.26
CA LEU A 103 3.19 6.42 7.29
C LEU A 103 4.55 6.06 6.68
N LEU A 104 4.57 5.49 5.47
CA LEU A 104 5.80 5.18 4.74
C LEU A 104 6.54 6.47 4.34
N TYR A 105 5.85 7.53 3.94
CA TYR A 105 6.46 8.84 3.70
C TYR A 105 7.18 9.33 4.95
N ARG A 106 6.52 9.29 6.11
CA ARG A 106 7.14 9.67 7.39
C ARG A 106 8.36 8.82 7.72
N LEU A 107 8.33 7.53 7.36
CA LEU A 107 9.43 6.59 7.59
C LEU A 107 10.63 6.86 6.67
N PHE A 108 10.39 7.19 5.40
CA PHE A 108 11.44 7.26 4.36
C PHE A 108 11.83 8.68 3.93
N LYS A 109 11.14 9.73 4.38
CA LYS A 109 11.44 11.12 4.00
C LYS A 109 12.89 11.54 4.28
N GLU A 110 13.48 11.02 5.36
CA GLU A 110 14.86 11.33 5.76
C GLU A 110 15.89 10.56 4.92
N VAL A 111 15.47 9.54 4.15
CA VAL A 111 16.32 8.79 3.22
C VAL A 111 16.40 9.51 1.88
N ASN A 112 15.25 9.84 1.29
CA ASN A 112 15.16 10.66 0.08
C ASN A 112 13.76 11.26 -0.05
N GLN A 113 13.64 12.57 0.14
CA GLN A 113 12.35 13.26 0.13
C GLN A 113 11.66 13.24 -1.24
N LEU A 114 12.42 13.29 -2.34
CA LEU A 114 11.85 13.28 -3.70
C LEU A 114 11.21 11.92 -4.01
N LEU A 115 11.90 10.82 -3.71
CA LEU A 115 11.35 9.48 -3.91
C LEU A 115 10.17 9.20 -2.99
N ALA A 116 10.24 9.65 -1.73
CA ALA A 116 9.13 9.50 -0.79
C ALA A 116 7.91 10.30 -1.28
N GLY A 117 8.10 11.50 -1.81
CA GLY A 117 7.05 12.31 -2.42
C GLY A 117 6.46 11.65 -3.67
N ALA A 118 7.30 11.11 -4.57
CA ALA A 118 6.85 10.39 -5.75
C ALA A 118 6.00 9.16 -5.40
N MET A 119 6.42 8.38 -4.38
CA MET A 119 5.65 7.25 -3.86
C MET A 119 4.24 7.68 -3.38
N VAL A 120 4.13 8.77 -2.62
CA VAL A 120 2.84 9.31 -2.17
C VAL A 120 1.99 9.76 -3.36
N LEU A 121 2.58 10.50 -4.30
CA LEU A 121 1.88 11.02 -5.47
C LEU A 121 1.25 9.88 -6.28
N LEU A 122 2.00 8.81 -6.53
CA LEU A 122 1.53 7.65 -7.31
C LEU A 122 0.36 6.95 -6.61
N VAL A 123 0.41 6.78 -5.28
CA VAL A 123 -0.71 6.21 -4.52
C VAL A 123 -1.93 7.13 -4.52
N LEU A 124 -1.75 8.44 -4.40
CA LEU A 124 -2.88 9.38 -4.44
C LEU A 124 -3.57 9.47 -5.81
N ILE A 125 -2.91 9.05 -6.90
CA ILE A 125 -3.53 8.89 -8.21
C ILE A 125 -4.41 7.63 -8.28
N ILE A 126 -4.09 6.59 -7.49
CA ILE A 126 -4.89 5.36 -7.41
C ILE A 126 -6.23 5.61 -6.71
N ALA A 127 -6.23 6.43 -5.66
CA ALA A 127 -7.43 6.75 -4.88
C ALA A 127 -8.67 7.14 -5.72
N PRO A 128 -8.62 8.13 -6.63
CA PRO A 128 -9.77 8.46 -7.46
C PRO A 128 -10.20 7.31 -8.38
N LEU A 129 -9.27 6.50 -8.89
CA LEU A 129 -9.60 5.32 -9.69
C LEU A 129 -10.37 4.28 -8.86
N ALA A 130 -9.94 4.03 -7.62
CA ALA A 130 -10.62 3.12 -6.70
C ALA A 130 -12.01 3.62 -6.28
N PHE A 131 -12.19 4.93 -6.10
CA PHE A 131 -13.50 5.51 -5.83
C PHE A 131 -14.44 5.43 -7.04
N LEU A 132 -13.94 5.68 -8.25
CA LEU A 132 -14.71 5.48 -9.48
C LEU A 132 -15.12 4.01 -9.66
N SER A 133 -14.23 3.09 -9.34
CA SER A 133 -14.52 1.65 -9.29
C SER A 133 -15.67 1.33 -8.34
N SER A 134 -15.60 1.86 -7.11
CA SER A 134 -16.68 1.72 -6.12
C SER A 134 -18.00 2.30 -6.61
N MET A 135 -17.98 3.43 -7.33
CA MET A 135 -19.18 4.01 -7.94
C MET A 135 -19.78 3.11 -9.02
N ASN A 136 -18.96 2.50 -9.87
CA ASN A 136 -19.40 1.53 -10.89
C ASN A 136 -20.04 0.30 -10.24
N GLN A 137 -19.48 -0.19 -9.13
CA GLN A 137 -20.03 -1.31 -8.40
C GLN A 137 -21.38 -0.95 -7.74
N VAL A 138 -21.50 0.23 -7.12
CA VAL A 138 -22.79 0.71 -6.59
C VAL A 138 -23.84 0.80 -7.70
N ALA A 139 -23.47 1.35 -8.85
CA ALA A 139 -24.35 1.43 -10.03
C ALA A 139 -24.74 0.03 -10.54
N THR A 140 -23.79 -0.90 -10.60
CA THR A 140 -24.03 -2.31 -10.97
C THR A 140 -25.08 -2.93 -10.07
N LEU A 141 -24.98 -2.74 -8.75
CA LEU A 141 -25.97 -3.27 -7.81
C LEU A 141 -27.36 -2.66 -8.01
N ALA A 142 -27.43 -1.36 -8.32
CA ALA A 142 -28.70 -0.68 -8.59
C ALA A 142 -29.39 -1.26 -9.85
N PHE A 143 -28.65 -1.42 -10.95
CA PHE A 143 -29.16 -2.04 -12.17
C PHE A 143 -29.56 -3.49 -11.97
N ALA A 144 -28.73 -4.28 -11.29
CA ALA A 144 -29.01 -5.68 -10.98
C ALA A 144 -30.30 -5.87 -10.17
N ARG A 145 -30.55 -5.00 -9.18
CA ARG A 145 -31.78 -5.05 -8.37
C ARG A 145 -33.00 -4.57 -9.12
N GLY A 146 -32.87 -3.51 -9.93
CA GLY A 146 -34.00 -2.90 -10.63
C GLY A 146 -34.94 -2.14 -9.72
N ASP A 147 -34.41 -1.18 -8.94
CA ASP A 147 -35.23 -0.30 -8.13
C ASP A 147 -36.23 0.51 -9.01
N ALA A 148 -37.28 1.09 -8.42
CA ALA A 148 -38.42 1.67 -9.15
C ALA A 148 -38.06 2.70 -10.25
N LEU A 149 -36.96 3.45 -10.07
CA LEU A 149 -36.45 4.41 -11.06
C LEU A 149 -35.92 3.75 -12.35
N LEU A 150 -35.61 2.45 -12.29
CA LEU A 150 -35.06 1.66 -13.40
C LEU A 150 -36.11 0.75 -14.04
N ALA A 151 -37.38 0.87 -13.64
CA ALA A 151 -38.50 0.09 -14.20
C ALA A 151 -38.78 0.38 -15.69
N VAL A 152 -38.22 1.47 -16.24
CA VAL A 152 -38.21 1.77 -17.68
C VAL A 152 -37.37 0.77 -18.48
N PHE A 153 -36.39 0.12 -17.85
CA PHE A 153 -35.54 -0.87 -18.50
C PHE A 153 -36.02 -2.29 -18.23
N ASP A 154 -36.16 -3.07 -19.30
CA ASP A 154 -36.43 -4.50 -19.18
C ASP A 154 -35.26 -5.22 -18.49
N LYS A 155 -35.54 -6.36 -17.86
CA LYS A 155 -34.51 -7.14 -17.14
C LYS A 155 -33.25 -7.42 -17.99
N PRO A 156 -33.34 -7.87 -19.26
CA PRO A 156 -32.16 -8.08 -20.08
C PRO A 156 -31.33 -6.81 -20.32
N GLN A 157 -31.98 -5.65 -20.43
CA GLN A 157 -31.29 -4.36 -20.58
C GLN A 157 -30.54 -3.98 -19.30
N ARG A 158 -31.17 -4.17 -18.14
CA ARG A 158 -30.54 -3.92 -16.83
C ARG A 158 -29.35 -4.85 -16.58
N ASP A 159 -29.49 -6.14 -16.90
CA ASP A 159 -28.42 -7.12 -16.76
C ASP A 159 -27.23 -6.77 -17.68
N ALA A 160 -27.50 -6.31 -18.91
CA ALA A 160 -26.46 -5.86 -19.84
C ALA A 160 -25.73 -4.60 -19.34
N LEU A 161 -26.46 -3.62 -18.78
CA LEU A 161 -25.87 -2.41 -18.20
C LEU A 161 -25.02 -2.72 -16.96
N ALA A 162 -25.49 -3.61 -16.10
CA ALA A 162 -24.72 -4.09 -14.94
C ALA A 162 -23.41 -4.78 -15.38
N ALA A 163 -23.49 -5.64 -16.40
CA ALA A 163 -22.31 -6.31 -16.94
C ALA A 163 -21.32 -5.34 -17.62
N LEU A 164 -21.83 -4.32 -18.33
CA LEU A 164 -21.00 -3.28 -18.91
C LEU A 164 -20.24 -2.50 -17.83
N LEU A 165 -20.91 -2.13 -16.74
CA LEU A 165 -20.27 -1.42 -15.62
C LEU A 165 -19.19 -2.26 -14.95
N LEU A 166 -19.41 -3.57 -14.76
CA LEU A 166 -18.37 -4.50 -14.28
C LEU A 166 -17.20 -4.61 -15.25
N THR A 167 -17.47 -4.60 -16.56
CA THR A 167 -16.41 -4.65 -17.58
C THR A 167 -15.56 -3.37 -17.54
N ILE A 168 -16.19 -2.20 -17.41
CA ILE A 168 -15.50 -0.92 -17.26
C ILE A 168 -14.68 -0.90 -15.96
N ASP A 169 -15.23 -1.47 -14.88
CA ASP A 169 -14.55 -1.59 -13.59
C ASP A 169 -13.27 -2.43 -13.67
N ASP A 170 -13.36 -3.59 -14.34
CA ASP A 170 -12.22 -4.49 -14.56
C ASP A 170 -11.12 -3.82 -15.41
N GLN A 171 -11.50 -3.14 -16.49
CA GLN A 171 -10.56 -2.38 -17.32
C GLN A 171 -9.95 -1.19 -16.56
N GLY A 172 -10.73 -0.50 -15.73
CA GLY A 172 -10.24 0.55 -14.85
C GLY A 172 -9.23 0.03 -13.83
N THR A 173 -9.44 -1.20 -13.34
CA THR A 173 -8.51 -1.88 -12.42
C THR A 173 -7.17 -2.17 -13.08
N LEU A 174 -7.14 -2.58 -14.36
CA LEU A 174 -5.88 -2.73 -15.12
C LEU A 174 -5.08 -1.43 -15.22
N ILE A 175 -5.77 -0.29 -15.33
CA ILE A 175 -5.11 1.03 -15.34
C ILE A 175 -4.56 1.35 -13.94
N ALA A 176 -5.33 1.08 -12.87
CA ALA A 176 -4.87 1.26 -11.49
C ALA A 176 -3.66 0.37 -11.17
N GLU A 177 -3.62 -0.84 -11.71
CA GLU A 177 -2.53 -1.81 -11.55
C GLU A 177 -1.18 -1.28 -12.08
N ILE A 178 -1.19 -0.43 -13.13
CA ILE A 178 0.01 0.29 -13.58
C ILE A 178 0.59 1.11 -12.43
N PHE A 179 -0.27 1.85 -11.73
CA PHE A 179 0.16 2.68 -10.61
C PHE A 179 0.53 1.83 -9.38
N TRP A 180 -0.12 0.68 -9.16
CA TRP A 180 0.32 -0.34 -8.18
C TRP A 180 1.73 -0.84 -8.47
N GLY A 181 2.12 -0.94 -9.74
CA GLY A 181 3.49 -1.23 -10.12
C GLY A 181 4.44 -0.04 -9.89
N LEU A 182 4.05 1.15 -10.36
CA LEU A 182 4.90 2.33 -10.34
C LEU A 182 5.28 2.79 -8.94
N TRP A 183 4.37 2.77 -7.97
CA TRP A 183 4.67 3.25 -6.61
C TRP A 183 5.63 2.33 -5.84
N LEU A 184 5.72 1.05 -6.23
CA LEU A 184 6.67 0.10 -5.65
C LEU A 184 8.11 0.39 -6.08
N LEU A 185 8.33 1.04 -7.21
CA LEU A 185 9.67 1.41 -7.68
C LEU A 185 10.37 2.41 -6.73
N PRO A 186 9.78 3.59 -6.40
CA PRO A 186 10.38 4.49 -5.41
C PRO A 186 10.40 3.85 -4.02
N LEU A 187 9.37 3.08 -3.62
CA LEU A 187 9.37 2.39 -2.33
C LEU A 187 10.55 1.40 -2.23
N GLY A 188 10.74 0.54 -3.21
CA GLY A 188 11.82 -0.44 -3.23
C GLY A 188 13.20 0.22 -3.22
N LEU A 189 13.36 1.34 -3.94
CA LEU A 189 14.59 2.12 -3.93
C LEU A 189 14.84 2.81 -2.58
N LEU A 190 13.80 3.29 -1.90
CA LEU A 190 13.88 3.84 -0.54
C LEU A 190 14.27 2.75 0.46
N VAL A 191 13.65 1.57 0.38
CA VAL A 191 13.98 0.41 1.21
C VAL A 191 15.44 0.01 1.01
N PHE A 192 15.89 -0.07 -0.24
CA PHE A 192 17.28 -0.42 -0.59
C PHE A 192 18.29 0.58 -0.01
N ARG A 193 17.97 1.89 -0.02
CA ARG A 193 18.83 2.96 0.48
C ARG A 193 18.72 3.24 1.98
N SER A 194 17.65 2.75 2.62
CA SER A 194 17.31 3.11 4.00
C SER A 194 18.35 2.70 5.05
N GLY A 195 19.07 1.59 4.83
CA GLY A 195 20.02 1.03 5.80
C GLY A 195 19.40 0.43 7.07
N PHE A 196 18.10 0.66 7.32
CA PHE A 196 17.36 0.12 8.46
C PHE A 196 16.38 -1.02 8.10
N LEU A 197 16.29 -1.36 6.81
CA LEU A 197 15.58 -2.52 6.28
C LEU A 197 16.51 -3.36 5.39
N PRO A 198 16.27 -4.68 5.26
CA PRO A 198 17.03 -5.53 4.36
C PRO A 198 16.94 -5.06 2.90
N ARG A 199 18.10 -4.99 2.23
CA ARG A 199 18.17 -4.58 0.82
C ARG A 199 17.44 -5.54 -0.12
N PHE A 200 17.39 -6.83 0.20
CA PHE A 200 16.70 -7.82 -0.63
C PHE A 200 15.20 -7.52 -0.74
N LEU A 201 14.56 -6.98 0.31
CA LEU A 201 13.16 -6.55 0.26
C LEU A 201 12.99 -5.39 -0.74
N GLY A 202 13.93 -4.45 -0.78
CA GLY A 202 13.90 -3.36 -1.74
C GLY A 202 13.97 -3.84 -3.18
N VAL A 203 14.85 -4.80 -3.47
CA VAL A 203 14.96 -5.42 -4.81
C VAL A 203 13.70 -6.20 -5.15
N TRP A 204 13.15 -6.97 -4.21
CA TRP A 204 11.93 -7.73 -4.43
C TRP A 204 10.72 -6.82 -4.70
N LEU A 205 10.61 -5.69 -4.01
CA LEU A 205 9.57 -4.69 -4.28
C LEU A 205 9.71 -4.07 -5.68
N ILE A 206 10.94 -3.85 -6.16
CA ILE A 206 11.15 -3.38 -7.54
C ILE A 206 10.70 -4.45 -8.55
N ILE A 207 11.06 -5.72 -8.33
CA ILE A 207 10.64 -6.84 -9.18
C ILE A 207 9.11 -6.98 -9.16
N ASN A 208 8.49 -6.84 -7.99
CA ASN A 208 7.04 -6.81 -7.83
C ASN A 208 6.41 -5.68 -8.65
N GLY A 209 6.94 -4.46 -8.53
CA GLY A 209 6.47 -3.31 -9.30
C GLY A 209 6.53 -3.52 -10.81
N LEU A 210 7.63 -4.10 -11.30
CA LEU A 210 7.77 -4.47 -12.70
C LEU A 210 6.80 -5.58 -13.13
N ALA A 211 6.50 -6.53 -12.25
CA ALA A 211 5.54 -7.59 -12.52
C ALA A 211 4.12 -7.02 -12.73
N TYR A 212 3.67 -6.10 -11.88
CA TYR A 212 2.40 -5.39 -12.09
C TYR A 212 2.35 -4.63 -13.42
N LEU A 213 3.46 -3.96 -13.80
CA LEU A 213 3.54 -3.29 -15.10
C LEU A 213 3.40 -4.28 -16.26
N VAL A 214 4.04 -5.44 -16.18
CA VAL A 214 3.93 -6.47 -17.23
C VAL A 214 2.52 -7.04 -17.30
N ILE A 215 1.89 -7.32 -16.15
CA ILE A 215 0.51 -7.85 -16.10
C ILE A 215 -0.47 -6.83 -16.68
N SER A 216 -0.43 -5.58 -16.21
CA SER A 216 -1.32 -4.52 -16.70
C SER A 216 -1.14 -4.23 -18.20
N MET A 217 0.10 -4.18 -18.69
CA MET A 217 0.36 -4.04 -20.13
C MET A 217 -0.14 -5.25 -20.93
N THR A 218 0.01 -6.46 -20.38
CA THR A 218 -0.55 -7.67 -20.99
C THR A 218 -2.08 -7.58 -21.03
N GLY A 219 -2.73 -7.06 -20.00
CA GLY A 219 -4.19 -6.88 -19.99
C GLY A 219 -4.71 -5.91 -21.01
N LEU A 220 -3.96 -4.83 -21.26
CA LEU A 220 -4.35 -3.82 -22.24
C LEU A 220 -4.06 -4.25 -23.68
N LEU A 221 -2.97 -4.99 -23.92
CA LEU A 221 -2.51 -5.32 -25.29
C LEU A 221 -2.86 -6.74 -25.74
N LEU A 222 -2.89 -7.69 -24.80
CA LEU A 222 -3.01 -9.14 -25.04
C LEU A 222 -3.88 -9.80 -23.94
N PRO A 223 -5.16 -9.39 -23.78
CA PRO A 223 -6.00 -9.77 -22.65
C PRO A 223 -6.10 -11.29 -22.42
N GLN A 224 -6.01 -12.08 -23.49
CA GLN A 224 -6.03 -13.55 -23.44
C GLN A 224 -4.83 -14.18 -22.70
N HIS A 225 -3.75 -13.43 -22.45
CA HIS A 225 -2.55 -13.92 -21.75
C HIS A 225 -2.44 -13.44 -20.30
N VAL A 226 -3.34 -12.58 -19.83
CA VAL A 226 -3.28 -11.98 -18.48
C VAL A 226 -3.25 -13.04 -17.39
N HIS A 227 -4.14 -14.03 -17.48
CA HIS A 227 -4.23 -15.07 -16.47
C HIS A 227 -2.92 -15.87 -16.35
N THR A 228 -2.34 -16.24 -17.48
CA THR A 228 -1.04 -16.93 -17.54
C THR A 228 0.07 -16.07 -16.96
N MET A 229 0.12 -14.77 -17.31
CA MET A 229 1.11 -13.84 -16.77
C MET A 229 0.96 -13.65 -15.26
N PHE A 230 -0.27 -13.53 -14.76
CA PHE A 230 -0.56 -13.41 -13.33
C PHE A 230 -0.06 -14.63 -12.54
N LEU A 231 -0.22 -15.85 -13.09
CA LEU A 231 0.27 -17.08 -12.47
C LEU A 231 1.80 -17.13 -12.42
N ILE A 232 2.47 -16.76 -13.51
CA ILE A 232 3.95 -16.73 -13.59
C ILE A 232 4.52 -15.65 -12.65
N ALA A 233 3.83 -14.52 -12.53
CA ALA A 233 4.26 -13.39 -11.72
C ALA A 233 4.04 -13.58 -10.21
N GLN A 234 3.29 -14.58 -9.77
CA GLN A 234 2.96 -14.78 -8.34
C GLN A 234 4.17 -14.66 -7.39
N PRO A 235 5.34 -15.28 -7.65
CA PRO A 235 6.49 -15.15 -6.76
C PRO A 235 7.01 -13.71 -6.64
N ALA A 236 6.92 -12.93 -7.72
CA ALA A 236 7.27 -11.51 -7.70
C ALA A 236 6.27 -10.70 -6.86
N LEU A 237 4.97 -10.97 -7.00
CA LEU A 237 3.89 -10.27 -6.29
C LEU A 237 3.95 -10.44 -4.76
N MET A 238 4.58 -11.52 -4.28
CA MET A 238 4.78 -11.75 -2.84
C MET A 238 5.72 -10.75 -2.16
N GLY A 239 6.43 -9.90 -2.91
CA GLY A 239 7.36 -8.91 -2.34
C GLY A 239 6.69 -7.91 -1.40
N GLU A 240 5.46 -7.48 -1.72
CA GLU A 240 4.67 -6.60 -0.84
C GLU A 240 4.24 -7.29 0.46
N LEU A 241 3.81 -8.54 0.37
CA LEU A 241 3.46 -9.34 1.54
C LEU A 241 4.68 -9.53 2.44
N ALA A 242 5.83 -9.89 1.86
CA ALA A 242 7.08 -10.04 2.60
C ALA A 242 7.49 -8.72 3.29
N PHE A 243 7.39 -7.59 2.58
CA PHE A 243 7.67 -6.27 3.14
C PHE A 243 6.72 -5.91 4.29
N THR A 244 5.42 -6.14 4.11
CA THR A 244 4.37 -5.89 5.11
C THR A 244 4.62 -6.70 6.39
N LEU A 245 4.89 -8.01 6.24
CA LEU A 245 5.19 -8.89 7.36
C LEU A 245 6.50 -8.48 8.07
N TRP A 246 7.50 -8.04 7.32
CA TRP A 246 8.75 -7.53 7.90
C TRP A 246 8.52 -6.30 8.76
N LEU A 247 7.78 -5.31 8.26
CA LEU A 247 7.44 -4.09 9.00
C LEU A 247 6.68 -4.41 10.30
N LEU A 248 5.78 -5.39 10.23
CA LEU A 248 4.94 -5.82 11.35
C LEU A 248 5.75 -6.52 12.46
N ILE A 249 6.56 -7.52 12.08
CA ILE A 249 7.24 -8.42 13.02
C ILE A 249 8.56 -7.81 13.50
N VAL A 250 9.37 -7.31 12.56
CA VAL A 250 10.76 -6.87 12.82
C VAL A 250 10.85 -5.37 13.03
N GLY A 251 10.09 -4.59 12.24
CA GLY A 251 10.17 -3.14 12.18
C GLY A 251 11.52 -2.64 11.60
N ALA A 252 11.82 -1.37 11.85
CA ALA A 252 13.11 -0.78 11.47
C ALA A 252 14.21 -1.13 12.49
N ARG A 253 15.33 -1.68 12.00
CA ARG A 253 16.53 -1.96 12.80
C ARG A 253 17.76 -1.40 12.08
N PRO A 254 18.60 -0.58 12.71
CA PRO A 254 19.88 -0.19 12.12
C PRO A 254 20.69 -1.44 11.78
N SER A 255 21.21 -1.54 10.55
CA SER A 255 22.20 -2.55 10.20
C SER A 255 23.52 -2.28 10.94
N GLU A 256 24.16 -3.33 11.48
CA GLU A 256 25.50 -3.25 12.11
C GLU A 256 26.55 -2.63 11.18
N ALA A 257 26.38 -2.73 9.86
CA ALA A 257 27.25 -2.11 8.86
C ALA A 257 27.27 -0.56 8.92
N THR A 258 26.23 0.08 9.47
CA THR A 258 26.19 1.53 9.67
C THR A 258 26.96 1.96 10.93
N ILE A 259 27.09 1.07 11.91
CA ILE A 259 27.86 1.32 13.14
C ILE A 259 29.36 1.30 12.83
N ASP A 260 29.79 0.37 11.96
CA ASP A 260 31.19 0.20 11.61
C ASP A 260 31.75 1.38 10.80
N PHE A 261 30.97 1.90 9.84
CA PHE A 261 31.32 3.08 9.01
C PHE A 261 31.35 4.41 9.79
N ALA A 262 30.65 4.48 10.92
CA ALA A 262 30.71 5.63 11.83
C ALA A 262 31.89 5.53 12.80
N SER A 263 32.33 4.32 13.13
CA SER A 263 33.50 4.08 14.00
C SER A 263 34.82 4.36 13.28
N SER A 264 34.92 4.02 11.99
CA SER A 264 36.13 4.23 11.16
C SER A 264 36.40 5.68 10.74
N ARG A 265 35.41 6.59 10.95
CA ARG A 265 35.59 8.04 10.74
C ARG A 265 35.99 8.81 11.99
N VAL A 266 36.04 8.12 13.15
CA VAL A 266 36.37 8.71 14.45
C VAL A 266 37.71 8.20 14.98
N SER A 267 38.28 7.17 14.35
CA SER A 267 39.69 6.75 14.49
C SER A 267 40.59 7.51 13.53
#